data_AF-A0A6I4NJK4-F1
#
_entry.id   AF-A0A6I4NJK4-F1
#
_cell.length_a   1.000
_cell.length_b   1.000
_cell.length_c   1.000
_cell.angle_alpha   90.00
_cell.angle_beta   90.00
_cell.angle_gamma   90.00
#
_symmetry.space_group_name_H-M   'P 1'
#
loop_
_entity.id
_entity.type
_entity.pdbx_description
1 polymer ?
#
loop_
_entity_poly.entity_id
_entity_poly.type
_entity_poly.pdbx_seq_one_letter_code
_entity_poly.pdbx_strand_id
1 'polypeptide(L)'
;MSATNQSIGIRYNTLKRYQLIMQLYKTHKTEDIPDTVILRKYICPVYPISRTTFHTIMCTPVNKEIAELETLKSQQLRMAI
;
A
#
# COMPACT_ATOMS: atom_id res chain seq x y z
N MET A 1 2.61 -20.43 -11.41
CA MET A 1 2.76 -19.63 -12.64
C MET A 1 3.71 -18.48 -12.33
N SER A 2 4.76 -18.28 -13.14
CA SER A 2 5.70 -17.17 -12.92
C SER A 2 4.97 -15.83 -13.11
N ALA A 3 5.16 -14.89 -12.19
CA ALA A 3 4.52 -13.57 -12.27
C ALA A 3 5.03 -12.81 -13.49
N THR A 4 4.12 -12.27 -14.31
CA THR A 4 4.49 -11.44 -15.46
C THR A 4 4.99 -10.07 -15.00
N ASN A 5 5.82 -9.40 -15.80
CA ASN A 5 6.29 -8.03 -15.49
C ASN A 5 5.11 -7.06 -15.27
N GLN A 6 4.00 -7.29 -15.97
CA GLN A 6 2.77 -6.53 -15.79
C GLN A 6 2.16 -6.75 -14.39
N SER A 7 2.09 -7.99 -13.90
CA SER A 7 1.53 -8.27 -12.57
C SER A 7 2.39 -7.70 -11.44
N ILE A 8 3.72 -7.70 -11.62
CA ILE A 8 4.66 -7.02 -10.72
C ILE A 8 4.38 -5.51 -10.67
N GLY A 9 4.21 -4.87 -11.82
CA GLY A 9 3.89 -3.44 -11.90
C GLY A 9 2.55 -3.08 -11.24
N ILE A 10 1.51 -3.88 -11.48
CA ILE A 10 0.19 -3.70 -10.85
C ILE A 10 0.28 -3.83 -9.33
N ARG A 11 1.02 -4.84 -8.83
CA ARG A 11 1.21 -5.05 -7.40
C ARG A 11 1.99 -3.89 -6.77
N TYR A 12 3.07 -3.42 -7.42
CA TYR A 12 3.86 -2.28 -6.95
C TYR A 12 3.01 -1.01 -6.81
N ASN A 13 2.21 -0.69 -7.83
CA ASN A 13 1.33 0.48 -7.80
C ASN A 13 0.26 0.37 -6.71
N THR A 14 -0.24 -0.84 -6.46
CA THR A 14 -1.20 -1.09 -5.37
C THR A 14 -0.56 -0.85 -4.00
N LEU A 15 0.64 -1.38 -3.78
CA LEU A 15 1.38 -1.17 -2.53
C LEU A 15 1.75 0.30 -2.32
N LYS A 16 2.07 1.04 -3.39
CA LYS A 16 2.27 2.49 -3.30
C LYS A 16 1.02 3.24 -2.85
N ARG A 17 -0.17 2.88 -3.35
CA ARG A 17 -1.44 3.44 -2.85
C ARG A 17 -1.64 3.13 -1.36
N TYR A 18 -1.33 1.91 -0.94
CA TYR A 18 -1.42 1.50 0.46
C TYR A 18 -0.47 2.32 1.35
N GLN A 19 0.74 2.59 0.86
CA GLN A 19 1.72 3.44 1.54
C GLN A 19 1.19 4.86 1.76
N LEU A 20 0.60 5.48 0.74
CA LEU A 20 0.02 6.82 0.81
C LEU A 20 -1.15 6.89 1.82
N ILE A 21 -2.05 5.90 1.78
CA ILE A 21 -3.17 5.81 2.71
C ILE A 21 -2.66 5.64 4.15
N MET A 22 -1.63 4.82 4.36
CA MET A 22 -1.05 4.61 5.68
C MET A 22 -0.32 5.86 6.21
N GLN A 23 0.29 6.66 5.33
CA GLN A 23 0.85 7.96 5.71
C GLN A 23 -0.25 8.93 6.14
N LEU A 24 -1.32 9.06 5.35
CA LEU A 24 -2.47 9.91 5.69
C LEU A 24 -3.11 9.49 7.02
N TYR A 25 -3.28 8.18 7.24
CA TYR A 25 -3.76 7.64 8.51
C TYR A 25 -2.87 8.08 9.68
N LYS A 26 -1.54 7.94 9.55
CA LYS A 26 -0.59 8.31 10.61
C LYS A 26 -0.61 9.81 10.93
N THR A 27 -0.82 10.67 9.93
CA THR A 27 -0.92 12.12 10.14
C THR A 27 -2.09 12.51 11.03
N HIS A 28 -3.19 11.73 11.01
CA HIS A 28 -4.40 12.01 11.78
C HIS A 28 -4.60 11.08 12.98
N LYS A 29 -3.75 10.06 13.16
CA LYS A 29 -3.88 9.10 14.24
C LYS A 29 -3.35 9.71 15.54
N THR A 30 -4.26 9.94 16.47
CA THR A 30 -3.97 10.24 17.88
C THR A 30 -4.62 9.17 18.77
N GLU A 31 -4.23 9.11 20.05
CA GLU A 31 -4.74 8.11 20.99
C GLU A 31 -6.26 8.17 21.16
N ASP A 32 -6.83 9.37 21.14
CA ASP A 32 -8.26 9.60 21.36
C ASP A 32 -9.14 9.36 20.12
N ILE A 33 -8.56 9.36 18.91
CA ILE A 33 -9.35 9.29 17.68
C ILE A 33 -9.48 7.82 17.24
N PRO A 34 -10.72 7.30 17.15
CA PRO A 34 -10.94 5.94 16.66
C PRO A 34 -10.73 5.85 15.15
N ASP A 35 -10.25 4.70 14.69
CA ASP A 35 -9.88 4.48 13.28
C ASP A 35 -11.06 4.66 12.33
N THR A 36 -12.29 4.37 12.79
CA THR A 36 -13.52 4.59 12.03
C THR A 36 -13.78 6.07 11.73
N VAL A 37 -13.42 6.96 12.65
CA VAL A 37 -13.50 8.42 12.44
C VAL A 37 -12.44 8.86 11.44
N ILE A 38 -11.22 8.33 11.55
CA ILE A 38 -10.14 8.65 10.60
C ILE A 38 -10.50 8.20 9.19
N LEU A 39 -11.00 6.97 9.06
CA LEU A 39 -11.48 6.42 7.80
C LEU A 39 -12.57 7.30 7.19
N ARG A 40 -13.61 7.63 7.95
CA ARG A 40 -14.76 8.41 7.45
C ARG A 40 -14.41 9.85 7.11
N LYS A 41 -13.64 10.53 7.96
CA LYS A 41 -13.41 11.99 7.86
C LYS A 41 -12.18 12.37 7.02
N TYR A 42 -11.13 11.55 7.02
CA TYR A 42 -9.85 11.93 6.41
C TYR A 42 -9.48 11.03 5.23
N ILE A 43 -9.70 9.71 5.34
CA ILE A 43 -9.28 8.78 4.28
C ILE A 43 -10.31 8.68 3.16
N CYS A 44 -11.56 8.31 3.45
CA CYS A 44 -12.61 8.10 2.44
C CYS A 44 -12.83 9.27 1.48
N PRO A 45 -12.77 10.55 1.91
CA PRO A 45 -12.93 11.68 0.99
C PRO A 45 -11.83 11.76 -0.08
N VAL A 46 -10.63 11.26 0.22
CA VAL A 46 -9.47 11.28 -0.70
C VAL A 46 -9.31 9.95 -1.43
N TYR A 47 -9.49 8.84 -0.71
CA TYR A 47 -9.35 7.48 -1.18
C TYR A 47 -10.64 6.71 -0.87
N PRO A 48 -11.55 6.54 -1.83
CA PRO A 48 -12.81 5.84 -1.62
C PRO A 48 -12.54 4.34 -1.43
N ILE A 49 -12.41 3.92 -0.18
CA ILE A 49 -12.15 2.53 0.23
C ILE A 49 -13.17 2.07 1.26
N SER A 50 -13.41 0.76 1.30
CA SER A 50 -14.22 0.17 2.36
C SER A 50 -13.44 0.06 3.67
N ARG A 51 -14.16 -0.15 4.77
CA ARG A 51 -13.54 -0.47 6.06
C ARG A 51 -12.74 -1.77 6.03
N THR A 52 -13.21 -2.77 5.26
CA THR A 52 -12.48 -4.03 5.09
C THR A 52 -11.13 -3.80 4.40
N THR A 53 -11.11 -3.02 3.31
CA THR A 53 -9.88 -2.63 2.62
C THR A 53 -8.96 -1.83 3.53
N PHE A 54 -9.48 -0.90 4.33
CA PHE A 54 -8.68 -0.17 5.31
C PHE A 54 -7.94 -1.13 6.28
N HIS A 55 -8.63 -2.10 6.86
CA HIS A 55 -8.00 -3.08 7.73
C HIS A 55 -6.98 -3.95 6.98
N THR A 56 -7.28 -4.37 5.75
CA THR A 56 -6.30 -5.07 4.89
C THR A 56 -5.03 -4.24 4.72
N ILE A 57 -5.15 -2.95 4.42
CA ILE A 57 -4.01 -2.05 4.26
C ILE A 57 -3.18 -1.98 5.54
N MET A 58 -3.82 -1.82 6.70
CA MET A 58 -3.13 -1.73 8.00
C MET A 58 -2.40 -3.02 8.39
N CYS A 59 -2.93 -4.17 7.99
CA CYS A 59 -2.32 -5.48 8.24
C CYS A 59 -1.27 -5.88 7.19
N THR A 60 -1.21 -5.19 6.04
CA THR A 60 -0.28 -5.53 4.97
C THR A 60 1.12 -5.01 5.32
N PRO A 61 2.19 -5.83 5.24
CA PRO A 61 3.57 -5.39 5.45
C PRO A 61 4.10 -4.62 4.23
N VAL A 62 3.48 -3.48 3.92
CA VAL A 62 3.67 -2.70 2.69
C VAL A 62 5.15 -2.40 2.40
N ASN A 63 5.89 -1.95 3.41
CA ASN A 63 7.31 -1.59 3.23
C ASN A 63 8.17 -2.79 2.84
N LYS A 64 7.90 -3.96 3.43
CA LYS A 64 8.63 -5.19 3.14
C LYS A 64 8.34 -5.66 1.71
N GLU A 65 7.07 -5.69 1.33
CA GLU A 65 6.68 -6.12 -0.02
C GLU A 65 7.22 -5.19 -1.11
N ILE A 66 7.23 -3.87 -0.87
CA ILE A 66 7.83 -2.91 -1.81
C ILE A 66 9.32 -3.20 -2.01
N ALA A 67 10.07 -3.42 -0.92
CA ALA A 67 11.50 -3.72 -1.00
C ALA A 67 11.77 -5.03 -1.77
N GLU A 68 10.96 -6.07 -1.54
CA GLU A 68 11.03 -7.32 -2.30
C GLU A 68 10.77 -7.10 -3.79
N LEU A 69 9.76 -6.31 -4.16
CA LEU A 69 9.50 -6.01 -5.57
C LEU A 69 10.60 -5.15 -6.22
N GLU A 70 11.19 -4.22 -5.48
CA GLU A 70 12.30 -3.39 -5.97
C GLU A 70 13.57 -4.21 -6.22
N THR A 71 13.87 -5.17 -5.34
CA THR A 71 14.97 -6.12 -5.55
C THR A 71 14.73 -7.00 -6.77
N LEU A 72 13.53 -7.56 -6.94
CA LEU A 72 13.16 -8.35 -8.12
C LEU A 72 13.28 -7.53 -9.42
N LYS A 73 12.77 -6.29 -9.43
CA LYS A 73 12.86 -5.40 -10.59
C LYS A 73 14.31 -5.07 -10.94
N SER A 74 15.15 -4.85 -9.92
CA SER A 74 16.58 -4.58 -10.10
C SER A 74 17.34 -5.78 -10.65
N GLN A 75 17.00 -6.99 -10.21
CA GLN A 75 17.56 -8.24 -10.74
C GLN A 75 17.17 -8.46 -12.21
N GLN A 76 15.89 -8.23 -12.55
CA GLN A 76 15.42 -8.33 -13.94
C GLN A 76 16.14 -7.35 -14.88
N LEU A 77 16.38 -6.11 -14.42
CA LEU A 77 17.13 -5.12 -15.21
C LEU A 77 18.56 -5.58 -15.49
N ARG A 78 19.24 -6.19 -14.49
CA ARG A 78 20.60 -6.71 -14.63
C ARG A 78 20.70 -7.91 -15.58
N MET A 79 19.64 -8.72 -15.70
CA MET A 79 19.62 -9.88 -16.60
C MET A 79 19.30 -9.51 -18.06
N ALA A 80 18.79 -8.30 -18.31
CA ALA A 80 18.39 -7.82 -19.63
C ALA A 80 19.48 -7.01 -20.36
N ILE A 81 20.62 -6.76 -19.69
CA ILE A 81 21.81 -6.07 -20.20
C ILE A 81 22.88 -7.13 -20.47
#